data_AF-A0A2N9Y7E6-F1
#
_entry.id   AF-A0A2N9Y7E6-F1
#
_cell.length_a   1.000
_cell.length_b   1.000
_cell.length_c   1.000
_cell.angle_alpha   90.00
_cell.angle_beta   90.00
_cell.angle_gamma   90.00
#
_symmetry.space_group_name_H-M   'P 1'
#
loop_
_entity.id
_entity.type
_entity.pdbx_description
1 polymer ?
#
loop_
_entity_poly.entity_id
_entity_poly.type
_entity_poly.pdbx_seq_one_letter_code
_entity_poly.pdbx_strand_id
1 'polypeptide(L)'
;MNKCKKASKSQKSVVNLVQTLYEKGTIKEIKEKIAIIKEVLTDSFWRTPELNKLEYVRVELRDLIKHLKDDANGQTFNVDIGDFIEYIGETESLFSVKTYKQRVIDYLIENSWNPVIQKIRNLEPITRADTVELEKVLWNELGTREEYNKFTFNTLAGGNVAAFIRSIVGLDKQAAEKRFSQFLSDNQLNSQQQEYLKTIINYVNENGDITTDVLINESPFDSYNWQEVFGDNVAFISKYVNTLHSVIVAS
;
A
#
# COMPACT_ATOMS: atom_id res chain seq x y z
N MET A 1 28.07 9.76 24.47
CA MET A 1 27.50 8.45 24.06
C MET A 1 25.98 8.26 24.33
N ASN A 2 25.26 9.20 24.97
CA ASN A 2 23.83 9.03 25.31
C ASN A 2 22.80 9.48 24.25
N LYS A 3 23.16 10.28 23.24
CA LYS A 3 22.20 10.79 22.24
C LYS A 3 21.78 9.73 21.20
N CYS A 4 22.69 8.88 20.71
CA CYS A 4 22.37 7.85 19.72
C CYS A 4 21.46 6.73 20.27
N LYS A 5 21.62 6.36 21.55
CA LYS A 5 20.73 5.38 22.20
C LYS A 5 19.30 5.94 22.36
N LYS A 6 19.14 7.22 22.74
CA LYS A 6 17.82 7.86 22.92
C LYS A 6 17.08 8.02 21.59
N ALA A 7 17.76 8.40 20.51
CA ALA A 7 17.18 8.52 19.17
C ALA A 7 16.62 7.18 18.63
N SER A 8 17.36 6.08 18.80
CA SER A 8 16.92 4.74 18.35
C SER A 8 15.68 4.23 19.09
N LYS A 9 15.50 4.62 20.36
CA LYS A 9 14.33 4.23 21.16
C LYS A 9 13.09 5.01 20.73
N SER A 10 13.23 6.32 20.51
CA SER A 10 12.15 7.18 20.01
C SER A 10 11.71 6.78 18.59
N GLN A 11 12.65 6.39 17.71
CA GLN A 11 12.34 5.87 16.39
C GLN A 11 11.47 4.61 16.46
N LYS A 12 11.85 3.63 17.29
CA LYS A 12 11.07 2.39 17.45
C LYS A 12 9.64 2.67 17.93
N SER A 13 9.47 3.59 18.87
CA SER A 13 8.14 3.99 19.34
C SER A 13 7.29 4.60 18.22
N VAL A 14 7.88 5.46 17.37
CA VAL A 14 7.19 6.04 16.22
C VAL A 14 6.82 4.95 15.22
N VAL A 15 7.76 4.08 14.84
CA VAL A 15 7.50 2.99 13.88
C VAL A 15 6.39 2.06 14.36
N ASN A 16 6.40 1.66 15.63
CA ASN A 16 5.34 0.82 16.21
C ASN A 16 3.97 1.52 16.16
N LEU A 17 3.93 2.81 16.52
CA LEU A 17 2.71 3.61 16.46
C LEU A 17 2.15 3.69 15.04
N VAL A 18 3.00 4.03 14.08
CA VAL A 18 2.63 4.12 12.66
C VAL A 18 2.20 2.76 12.10
N GLN A 19 2.81 1.66 12.58
CA GLN A 19 2.43 0.31 12.20
C GLN A 19 1.01 -0.03 12.67
N THR A 20 0.65 0.29 13.91
CA THR A 20 -0.72 0.10 14.42
C THR A 20 -1.74 0.96 13.66
N LEU A 21 -1.38 2.20 13.30
CA LEU A 21 -2.23 3.02 12.44
C LEU A 21 -2.42 2.37 11.06
N TYR A 22 -1.34 1.88 10.44
CA TYR A 22 -1.42 1.21 9.15
C TYR A 22 -2.37 0.00 9.16
N GLU A 23 -2.35 -0.80 10.23
CA GLU A 23 -3.23 -1.97 10.40
C GLU A 23 -4.71 -1.59 10.49
N LYS A 24 -5.01 -0.36 10.94
CA LYS A 24 -6.34 0.24 10.95
C LYS A 24 -6.64 1.03 9.67
N GLY A 25 -5.97 0.73 8.55
CA GLY A 25 -6.10 1.41 7.26
C GLY A 25 -7.48 1.35 6.59
N THR A 26 -8.44 0.62 7.18
CA THR A 26 -9.86 0.66 6.80
C THR A 26 -10.57 1.91 7.32
N ILE A 27 -10.02 2.59 8.33
CA ILE A 27 -10.55 3.87 8.85
C ILE A 27 -10.24 4.98 7.83
N LYS A 28 -11.28 5.70 7.39
CA LYS A 28 -11.18 6.76 6.37
C LYS A 28 -10.06 7.76 6.62
N GLU A 29 -9.97 8.30 7.84
CA GLU A 29 -8.95 9.30 8.20
C GLU A 29 -7.52 8.74 8.11
N ILE A 30 -7.33 7.45 8.41
CA ILE A 30 -6.03 6.77 8.27
C ILE A 30 -5.73 6.51 6.79
N LYS A 31 -6.74 6.08 6.03
CA LYS A 31 -6.63 5.84 4.58
C LYS A 31 -6.17 7.10 3.84
N GLU A 32 -6.72 8.26 4.19
CA GLU A 32 -6.33 9.57 3.60
C GLU A 32 -4.84 9.92 3.83
N LYS A 33 -4.20 9.34 4.85
CA LYS A 33 -2.79 9.59 5.21
C LYS A 33 -1.88 8.39 4.96
N ILE A 34 -2.35 7.37 4.24
CA ILE A 34 -1.64 6.09 4.08
C ILE A 34 -0.27 6.24 3.40
N ALA A 35 -0.10 7.21 2.51
CA ALA A 35 1.17 7.47 1.84
C ALA A 35 2.28 7.86 2.83
N ILE A 36 1.97 8.77 3.77
CA ILE A 36 2.90 9.23 4.81
C ILE A 36 3.19 8.09 5.80
N ILE A 37 2.16 7.33 6.17
CA ILE A 37 2.30 6.15 7.02
C ILE A 37 3.26 5.14 6.38
N LYS A 38 3.11 4.86 5.08
CA LYS A 38 4.02 3.98 4.33
C LYS A 38 5.45 4.52 4.29
N GLU A 39 5.63 5.82 4.07
CA GLU A 39 6.95 6.47 4.06
C GLU A 39 7.69 6.32 5.39
N VAL A 40 7.03 6.57 6.51
CA VAL A 40 7.63 6.49 7.86
C VAL A 40 8.00 5.06 8.26
N LEU A 41 7.31 4.06 7.71
CA LEU A 41 7.67 2.64 7.89
C LEU A 41 8.90 2.23 7.07
N THR A 42 9.41 3.04 6.15
CA THR A 42 10.61 2.70 5.39
C THR A 42 11.89 2.96 6.21
N ASP A 43 12.90 2.10 6.07
CA ASP A 43 14.22 2.34 6.66
C ASP A 43 14.85 3.63 6.09
N SER A 44 14.58 3.97 4.82
CA SER A 44 15.11 5.16 4.15
C SER A 44 14.72 6.47 4.82
N PHE A 45 13.49 6.56 5.35
CA PHE A 45 13.03 7.75 6.07
C PHE A 45 13.93 8.06 7.28
N TRP A 46 14.46 7.02 7.93
CA TRP A 46 15.27 7.12 9.14
C TRP A 46 16.78 7.18 8.90
N ARG A 47 17.26 6.94 7.67
CA ARG A 47 18.70 7.00 7.34
C ARG A 47 19.25 8.43 7.36
N THR A 48 18.45 9.41 6.93
CA THR A 48 18.77 10.84 6.97
C THR A 48 17.52 11.65 7.31
N PRO A 49 17.07 11.63 8.58
CA PRO A 49 15.86 12.33 8.98
C PRO A 49 16.13 13.83 9.00
N GLU A 50 15.57 14.54 8.03
CA GLU A 50 15.51 16.01 8.05
C GLU A 50 14.48 16.43 9.10
N LEU A 51 14.85 17.40 9.96
CA LEU A 51 13.98 17.89 11.04
C LEU A 51 12.59 18.33 10.52
N ASN A 52 12.55 18.93 9.33
CA ASN A 52 11.32 19.36 8.69
C ASN A 52 10.40 18.19 8.30
N LYS A 53 10.97 17.06 7.86
CA LYS A 53 10.21 15.85 7.53
C LYS A 53 9.66 15.18 8.79
N LEU A 54 10.45 15.13 9.86
CA LEU A 54 9.99 14.62 11.15
C LEU A 54 8.84 15.48 11.71
N GLU A 55 8.94 16.80 11.60
CA GLU A 55 7.89 17.70 12.07
C GLU A 55 6.62 17.58 11.21
N TYR A 56 6.77 17.46 9.89
CA TYR A 56 5.65 17.20 8.98
C TYR A 56 4.92 15.90 9.37
N VAL A 57 5.66 14.80 9.56
CA VAL A 57 5.10 13.52 10.01
C VAL A 57 4.41 13.64 11.37
N ARG A 58 5.03 14.37 12.32
CA ARG A 58 4.45 14.58 13.65
C ARG A 58 3.12 15.32 13.58
N VAL A 59 2.99 16.32 12.71
CA VAL A 59 1.75 17.08 12.51
C VAL A 59 0.68 16.21 11.83
N GLU A 60 1.05 15.54 10.74
CA GLU A 60 0.12 14.75 9.92
C GLU A 60 -0.44 13.52 10.66
N LEU A 61 0.37 12.89 11.53
CA LEU A 61 -0.05 11.71 12.27
C LEU A 61 -0.69 12.03 13.63
N ARG A 62 -0.57 13.26 14.14
CA ARG A 62 -1.08 13.66 15.46
C ARG A 62 -2.57 13.35 15.62
N ASP A 63 -3.36 13.70 14.63
CA ASP A 63 -4.82 13.54 14.69
C ASP A 63 -5.25 12.08 14.52
N LEU A 64 -4.37 11.22 14.00
CA LEU A 64 -4.62 9.79 13.86
C LEU A 64 -4.37 9.01 15.15
N ILE A 65 -3.58 9.56 16.09
CA ILE A 65 -3.25 8.93 17.38
C ILE A 65 -4.50 8.60 18.20
N LYS A 66 -5.61 9.33 18.00
CA LYS A 66 -6.89 9.05 18.67
C LYS A 66 -7.39 7.62 18.39
N HIS A 67 -7.11 7.08 17.21
CA HIS A 67 -7.51 5.72 16.79
C HIS A 67 -6.72 4.59 17.47
N LEU A 68 -5.71 4.95 18.27
CA LEU A 68 -4.90 4.00 19.04
C LEU A 68 -5.42 3.81 20.48
N LYS A 69 -6.37 4.64 20.93
CA LYS A 69 -6.89 4.61 22.31
C LYS A 69 -8.08 3.66 22.50
N ASP A 70 -8.71 3.22 21.42
CA ASP A 70 -9.97 2.46 21.47
C ASP A 70 -9.79 0.93 21.43
N ASP A 71 -8.58 0.42 21.63
CA ASP A 71 -8.40 -1.03 21.74
C ASP A 71 -8.90 -1.53 23.10
N ALA A 72 -9.86 -2.46 23.04
CA ALA A 72 -10.42 -3.22 24.16
C ALA A 72 -9.39 -4.06 24.95
N ASN A 73 -8.10 -3.95 24.63
CA ASN A 73 -6.98 -4.62 25.29
C ASN A 73 -6.19 -3.73 26.26
N GLY A 74 -6.64 -2.50 26.55
CA GLY A 74 -6.09 -1.70 27.66
C GLY A 74 -4.62 -1.31 27.51
N GLN A 75 -4.04 -1.34 26.31
CA GLN A 75 -2.73 -0.75 26.07
C GLN A 75 -2.87 0.76 25.97
N THR A 76 -2.73 1.44 27.11
CA THR A 76 -2.59 2.90 27.13
C THR A 76 -1.28 3.28 26.47
N PHE A 77 -1.32 3.70 25.20
CA PHE A 77 -0.22 4.45 24.61
C PHE A 77 -0.20 5.82 25.28
N ASN A 78 0.62 5.96 26.32
CA ASN A 78 0.89 7.25 26.94
C ASN A 78 1.70 8.09 25.94
N VAL A 79 1.01 8.87 25.12
CA VAL A 79 1.61 9.86 24.23
C VAL A 79 1.82 11.13 25.04
N ASP A 80 2.78 11.06 25.95
CA ASP A 80 3.56 12.22 26.32
C ASP A 80 4.95 12.00 25.74
N ILE A 81 5.39 12.88 24.85
CA ILE A 81 6.77 12.85 24.28
C ILE A 81 7.74 13.42 25.34
N GLY A 82 7.54 13.01 26.59
CA GLY A 82 8.27 13.34 27.79
C GLY A 82 8.34 12.08 28.65
N ASP A 83 9.48 11.39 28.54
CA ASP A 83 9.98 10.35 29.44
C ASP A 83 8.96 9.35 30.03
N PHE A 84 8.72 8.24 29.31
CA PHE A 84 8.40 6.95 29.96
C PHE A 84 9.32 5.85 29.41
N ILE A 85 10.16 5.31 30.30
CA ILE A 85 10.91 4.07 30.11
C ILE A 85 10.09 2.99 30.78
N GLU A 86 9.46 2.12 30.00
CA GLU A 86 9.02 0.82 30.52
C GLU A 86 9.96 -0.28 30.01
N TYR A 87 10.32 -1.15 30.95
CA TYR A 87 11.34 -2.18 30.87
C TYR A 87 10.67 -3.43 30.30
N ILE A 88 10.99 -3.81 29.06
CA ILE A 88 10.65 -5.13 28.53
C ILE A 88 11.95 -5.93 28.52
N GLY A 89 11.94 -7.03 29.26
CA GLY A 89 13.10 -7.79 29.68
C GLY A 89 14.06 -8.19 28.56
N GLU A 90 15.33 -8.32 28.94
CA GLU A 90 16.40 -8.84 28.09
C GLU A 90 16.07 -10.22 27.55
N THR A 91 16.24 -10.42 26.24
CA THR A 91 16.93 -11.58 25.66
C THR A 91 17.25 -11.32 24.18
N GLU A 92 18.55 -11.24 23.91
CA GLU A 92 19.29 -11.61 22.70
C GLU A 92 18.96 -11.01 21.31
N SER A 93 20.02 -10.41 20.74
CA SER A 93 20.21 -9.84 19.39
C SER A 93 19.60 -8.47 19.09
N LEU A 94 20.48 -7.47 19.05
CA LEU A 94 20.20 -6.03 18.89
C LEU A 94 19.94 -5.58 17.43
N PHE A 95 19.55 -6.48 16.55
CA PHE A 95 18.87 -6.15 15.29
C PHE A 95 17.46 -6.72 15.38
N SER A 96 16.46 -5.86 15.56
CA SER A 96 15.06 -6.31 15.50
C SER A 96 14.87 -7.05 14.18
N VAL A 97 14.49 -8.33 14.24
CA VAL A 97 14.13 -9.11 13.06
C VAL A 97 13.11 -8.28 12.29
N LYS A 98 13.50 -7.77 11.11
CA LYS A 98 12.61 -7.00 10.23
C LYS A 98 11.33 -7.81 10.04
N THR A 99 10.16 -7.20 10.19
CA THR A 99 8.89 -7.88 9.90
C THR A 99 8.87 -8.31 8.44
N TYR A 100 8.08 -9.33 8.09
CA TYR A 100 7.91 -9.75 6.69
C TYR A 100 7.61 -8.56 5.76
N LYS A 101 6.67 -7.70 6.18
CA LYS A 101 6.31 -6.47 5.46
C LYS A 101 7.51 -5.55 5.24
N GLN A 102 8.35 -5.34 6.27
CA GLN A 102 9.53 -4.49 6.14
C GLN A 102 10.52 -5.07 5.12
N ARG A 103 10.77 -6.38 5.18
CA ARG A 103 11.68 -7.07 4.24
C ARG A 103 11.19 -6.92 2.79
N VAL A 104 9.87 -7.04 2.57
CA VAL A 104 9.26 -6.81 1.26
C VAL A 104 9.41 -5.36 0.79
N ILE A 105 9.07 -4.39 1.63
CA ILE A 105 9.17 -2.97 1.26
C ILE A 105 10.61 -2.59 0.90
N ASP A 106 11.57 -2.98 1.74
CA ASP A 106 12.98 -2.68 1.51
C ASP A 106 13.47 -3.30 0.19
N TYR A 107 13.12 -4.57 -0.06
CA TYR A 107 13.44 -5.25 -1.32
C TYR A 107 12.87 -4.48 -2.52
N LEU A 108 11.61 -4.06 -2.47
CA LEU A 108 10.96 -3.37 -3.60
C LEU A 108 11.57 -2.00 -3.87
N ILE A 109 12.07 -1.30 -2.85
CA ILE A 109 12.80 -0.03 -3.00
C ILE A 109 14.16 -0.29 -3.66
N GLU A 110 14.94 -1.23 -3.10
CA GLU A 110 16.30 -1.56 -3.56
C GLU A 110 16.30 -2.13 -5.00
N ASN A 111 15.21 -2.80 -5.37
CA ASN A 111 15.01 -3.42 -6.68
C ASN A 111 13.98 -2.66 -7.53
N SER A 112 13.78 -1.37 -7.29
CA SER A 112 12.84 -0.55 -8.08
C SER A 112 13.12 -0.55 -9.58
N TRP A 113 14.36 -0.78 -10.00
CA TRP A 113 14.80 -0.91 -11.40
C TRP A 113 14.59 -2.32 -11.99
N ASN A 114 14.12 -3.30 -11.19
CA ASN A 114 13.82 -4.64 -11.68
C ASN A 114 12.74 -4.55 -12.79
N PRO A 115 12.96 -5.17 -13.96
CA PRO A 115 12.02 -5.11 -15.08
C PRO A 115 10.61 -5.58 -14.76
N VAL A 116 10.45 -6.59 -13.90
CA VAL A 116 9.13 -7.12 -13.51
C VAL A 116 8.39 -6.11 -12.63
N ILE A 117 9.09 -5.49 -11.67
CA ILE A 117 8.51 -4.44 -10.82
C ILE A 117 8.10 -3.23 -11.68
N GLN A 118 8.91 -2.86 -12.67
CA GLN A 118 8.56 -1.80 -13.63
C GLN A 118 7.32 -2.14 -14.45
N LYS A 119 7.19 -3.37 -14.98
CA LYS A 119 5.96 -3.82 -15.67
C LYS A 119 4.71 -3.65 -14.80
N ILE A 120 4.79 -4.07 -13.52
CA ILE A 120 3.68 -3.97 -12.57
C ILE A 120 3.25 -2.52 -12.35
N ARG A 121 4.22 -1.60 -12.17
CA ARG A 121 3.98 -0.16 -12.01
C ARG A 121 3.40 0.48 -13.27
N ASN A 122 3.83 0.02 -14.43
CA ASN A 122 3.53 0.65 -15.73
C ASN A 122 2.29 0.05 -16.43
N LEU A 123 1.52 -0.80 -15.74
CA LEU A 123 0.37 -1.53 -16.29
C LEU A 123 0.74 -2.34 -17.54
N GLU A 124 1.87 -3.05 -17.48
CA GLU A 124 2.33 -3.91 -18.55
C GLU A 124 2.13 -5.38 -18.18
N PRO A 125 1.80 -6.24 -19.17
CA PRO A 125 1.62 -7.67 -18.91
C PRO A 125 2.88 -8.31 -18.32
N ILE A 126 2.70 -9.05 -17.24
CA ILE A 126 3.72 -9.96 -16.71
C ILE A 126 3.56 -11.35 -17.30
N THR A 127 4.67 -12.05 -17.44
CA THR A 127 4.70 -13.44 -17.91
C THR A 127 4.60 -14.42 -16.75
N ARG A 128 4.34 -15.69 -17.04
CA ARG A 128 4.41 -16.75 -16.02
C ARG A 128 5.79 -16.86 -15.34
N ALA A 129 6.86 -16.62 -16.09
CA ALA A 129 8.21 -16.63 -15.54
C ALA A 129 8.41 -15.48 -14.53
N ASP A 130 7.90 -14.30 -14.86
CA ASP A 130 7.92 -13.13 -13.97
C ASP A 130 7.18 -13.45 -12.64
N THR A 131 5.99 -14.06 -12.71
CA THR A 131 5.23 -14.45 -11.51
C THR A 131 6.00 -15.44 -10.63
N VAL A 132 6.59 -16.48 -11.22
CA VAL A 132 7.36 -17.50 -10.48
C VAL A 132 8.59 -16.90 -9.80
N GLU A 133 9.26 -15.94 -10.44
CA GLU A 133 10.39 -15.21 -9.84
C GLU A 133 9.93 -14.42 -8.60
N LEU A 134 8.82 -13.68 -8.71
CA LEU A 134 8.28 -12.90 -7.60
C LEU A 134 7.81 -13.79 -6.44
N GLU A 135 7.16 -14.92 -6.74
CA GLU A 135 6.77 -15.91 -5.74
C GLU A 135 7.99 -16.46 -5.00
N LYS A 136 9.06 -16.80 -5.73
CA LYS A 136 10.30 -17.28 -5.11
C LYS A 136 10.90 -16.23 -4.16
N VAL A 137 10.97 -14.98 -4.59
CA VAL A 137 11.50 -13.89 -3.76
C VAL A 137 10.64 -13.71 -2.50
N LEU A 138 9.33 -13.54 -2.66
CA LEU A 138 8.42 -13.25 -1.56
C LEU A 138 8.30 -14.43 -0.58
N TRP A 139 8.30 -15.67 -1.07
CA TRP A 139 8.00 -16.86 -0.25
C TRP A 139 9.20 -17.66 0.20
N ASN A 140 10.41 -17.39 -0.32
CA ASN A 140 11.62 -18.13 0.05
C ASN A 140 12.79 -17.23 0.45
N GLU A 141 12.93 -16.04 -0.15
CA GLU A 141 14.07 -15.16 0.11
C GLU A 141 13.75 -14.11 1.19
N LEU A 142 12.56 -13.53 1.13
CA LEU A 142 12.10 -12.49 2.06
C LEU A 142 11.24 -13.03 3.20
N GLY A 143 10.83 -14.28 3.17
CA GLY A 143 9.96 -14.87 4.18
C GLY A 143 9.44 -16.22 3.76
N THR A 144 8.30 -16.62 4.31
CA THR A 144 7.58 -17.84 3.91
C THR A 144 6.26 -17.55 3.22
N ARG A 145 5.71 -18.54 2.51
CA ARG A 145 4.38 -18.45 1.92
C ARG A 145 3.29 -18.22 2.98
N GLU A 146 3.46 -18.74 4.19
CA GLU A 146 2.54 -18.52 5.31
C GLU A 146 2.58 -17.06 5.78
N GLU A 147 3.76 -16.45 5.87
CA GLU A 147 3.89 -15.01 6.19
C GLU A 147 3.22 -14.16 5.11
N TYR A 148 3.43 -14.48 3.83
CA TYR A 148 2.75 -13.83 2.71
C TYR A 148 1.22 -13.96 2.81
N ASN A 149 0.72 -15.18 2.99
CA ASN A 149 -0.72 -15.44 3.09
C ASN A 149 -1.32 -14.71 4.29
N LYS A 150 -0.67 -14.72 5.45
CA LYS A 150 -1.12 -13.98 6.64
C LYS A 150 -1.24 -12.49 6.36
N PHE A 151 -0.30 -11.92 5.60
CA PHE A 151 -0.32 -10.50 5.26
C PHE A 151 -1.40 -10.15 4.22
N THR A 152 -1.72 -11.07 3.31
CA THR A 152 -2.59 -10.81 2.16
C THR A 152 -4.01 -11.37 2.30
N PHE A 153 -4.29 -12.16 3.34
CA PHE A 153 -5.53 -12.94 3.53
C PHE A 153 -6.83 -12.15 3.33
N ASN A 154 -6.89 -10.90 3.80
CA ASN A 154 -8.09 -10.04 3.70
C ASN A 154 -7.93 -8.91 2.67
N THR A 155 -7.00 -9.05 1.74
CA THR A 155 -6.75 -8.04 0.70
C THR A 155 -7.22 -8.57 -0.64
N LEU A 156 -7.64 -7.69 -1.55
CA LEU A 156 -7.89 -8.06 -2.94
C LEU A 156 -6.65 -8.65 -3.64
N ALA A 157 -5.47 -8.34 -3.13
CA ALA A 157 -4.21 -8.92 -3.55
C ALA A 157 -3.93 -10.33 -3.01
N GLY A 158 -4.80 -10.86 -2.14
CA GLY A 158 -4.72 -12.19 -1.53
C GLY A 158 -4.88 -13.29 -2.56
N GLY A 159 -3.77 -13.66 -3.20
CA GLY A 159 -3.74 -14.67 -4.26
C GLY A 159 -3.00 -14.24 -5.52
N ASN A 160 -2.60 -12.96 -5.63
CA ASN A 160 -1.80 -12.48 -6.75
C ASN A 160 -0.61 -11.66 -6.23
N VAL A 161 0.60 -12.20 -6.41
CA VAL A 161 1.85 -11.55 -5.96
C VAL A 161 2.09 -10.19 -6.64
N ALA A 162 1.64 -10.02 -7.89
CA ALA A 162 1.80 -8.77 -8.62
C ALA A 162 0.80 -7.71 -8.14
N ALA A 163 -0.45 -8.07 -7.85
CA ALA A 163 -1.39 -7.18 -7.16
C ALA A 163 -0.82 -6.74 -5.81
N PHE A 164 -0.28 -7.69 -5.03
CA PHE A 164 0.32 -7.40 -3.74
C PHE A 164 1.47 -6.39 -3.86
N ILE A 165 2.41 -6.63 -4.77
CA ILE A 165 3.51 -5.70 -5.02
C ILE A 165 2.96 -4.34 -5.45
N ARG A 166 1.99 -4.28 -6.37
CA ARG A 166 1.39 -3.02 -6.82
C ARG A 166 0.74 -2.25 -5.67
N SER A 167 0.07 -2.91 -4.73
CA SER A 167 -0.51 -2.25 -3.54
C SER A 167 0.55 -1.57 -2.64
N ILE A 168 1.80 -2.02 -2.73
CA ILE A 168 2.92 -1.44 -1.99
C ILE A 168 3.57 -0.30 -2.79
N VAL A 169 3.95 -0.56 -4.05
CA VAL A 169 4.75 0.38 -4.85
C VAL A 169 3.93 1.41 -5.62
N GLY A 170 2.63 1.17 -5.80
CA GLY A 170 1.73 1.97 -6.63
C GLY A 170 1.99 1.81 -8.13
N LEU A 171 1.26 2.61 -8.91
CA LEU A 171 1.43 2.79 -10.33
C LEU A 171 2.39 3.94 -10.63
N ASP A 172 3.08 3.85 -11.76
CA ASP A 172 3.70 5.03 -12.34
C ASP A 172 2.63 5.92 -12.95
N LYS A 173 2.57 7.18 -12.50
CA LYS A 173 1.50 8.11 -12.91
C LYS A 173 1.53 8.39 -14.41
N GLN A 174 2.70 8.59 -14.99
CA GLN A 174 2.82 8.93 -16.42
C GLN A 174 2.51 7.72 -17.30
N ALA A 175 2.99 6.54 -16.91
CA ALA A 175 2.67 5.30 -17.62
C ALA A 175 1.17 4.98 -17.52
N ALA A 176 0.56 5.14 -16.33
CA ALA A 176 -0.87 4.93 -16.14
C ALA A 176 -1.69 5.91 -16.98
N GLU A 177 -1.36 7.21 -16.98
CA GLU A 177 -2.01 8.22 -17.81
C GLU A 177 -1.88 7.92 -19.32
N LYS A 178 -0.70 7.47 -19.77
CA LYS A 178 -0.46 7.09 -21.16
C LYS A 178 -1.30 5.88 -21.57
N ARG A 179 -1.28 4.81 -20.76
CA ARG A 179 -2.07 3.59 -21.00
C ARG A 179 -3.56 3.88 -20.97
N PHE A 180 -3.98 4.72 -20.03
CA PHE A 180 -5.35 5.20 -19.94
C PHE A 180 -5.76 5.97 -21.19
N SER A 181 -4.93 6.92 -21.64
CA SER A 181 -5.20 7.72 -22.85
C SER A 181 -5.32 6.84 -24.11
N GLN A 182 -4.49 5.80 -24.22
CA GLN A 182 -4.59 4.81 -25.32
C GLN A 182 -5.87 3.98 -25.25
N PHE A 183 -6.34 3.63 -24.05
CA PHE A 183 -7.61 2.94 -23.88
C PHE A 183 -8.81 3.85 -24.21
N LEU A 184 -8.68 5.15 -23.91
CA LEU A 184 -9.69 6.16 -24.19
C LEU A 184 -9.73 6.59 -25.66
N SER A 185 -8.62 6.56 -26.41
CA SER A 185 -8.59 7.08 -27.79
C SER A 185 -9.57 6.39 -28.73
N ASP A 186 -9.99 5.17 -28.40
CA ASP A 186 -10.95 4.39 -29.17
C ASP A 186 -12.41 4.69 -28.82
N ASN A 187 -12.69 5.51 -27.79
CA ASN A 187 -14.03 5.73 -27.23
C ASN A 187 -14.25 7.20 -26.85
N GLN A 188 -15.28 7.86 -27.39
CA GLN A 188 -15.61 9.25 -27.04
C GLN A 188 -16.29 9.34 -25.66
N LEU A 189 -15.49 9.32 -24.59
CA LEU A 189 -15.99 9.47 -23.23
C LEU A 189 -16.15 10.93 -22.82
N ASN A 190 -17.26 11.23 -22.15
CA ASN A 190 -17.48 12.54 -21.52
C ASN A 190 -16.71 12.68 -20.19
N SER A 191 -16.68 13.89 -19.63
CA SER A 191 -15.94 14.18 -18.39
C SER A 191 -16.39 13.34 -17.19
N GLN A 192 -17.68 13.03 -17.07
CA GLN A 192 -18.21 12.23 -15.96
C GLN A 192 -17.74 10.77 -16.05
N GLN A 193 -17.75 10.19 -17.25
CA GLN A 193 -17.24 8.84 -17.51
C GLN A 193 -15.73 8.77 -17.26
N GLN A 194 -14.98 9.78 -17.72
CA GLN A 194 -13.53 9.84 -17.46
C GLN A 194 -13.21 9.92 -15.98
N GLU A 195 -13.98 10.70 -15.21
CA GLU A 195 -13.79 10.81 -13.76
C GLU A 195 -14.07 9.47 -13.06
N TYR A 196 -15.12 8.76 -13.45
CA TYR A 196 -15.40 7.41 -12.93
C TYR A 196 -14.24 6.44 -13.20
N LEU A 197 -13.63 6.47 -14.38
CA LEU A 197 -12.51 5.57 -14.67
C LEU A 197 -11.21 5.95 -13.93
N LYS A 198 -11.03 7.23 -13.61
CA LYS A 198 -9.93 7.67 -12.74
C LYS A 198 -10.10 7.16 -11.31
N THR A 199 -11.33 7.13 -10.77
CA THR A 199 -11.54 6.57 -9.42
C THR A 199 -11.15 5.09 -9.37
N ILE A 200 -11.40 4.34 -10.44
CA ILE A 200 -10.94 2.95 -10.60
C ILE A 200 -9.41 2.86 -10.56
N ILE A 201 -8.70 3.71 -11.31
CA ILE A 201 -7.21 3.71 -11.32
C ILE A 201 -6.64 4.05 -9.95
N ASN A 202 -7.21 5.04 -9.27
CA ASN A 202 -6.78 5.40 -7.92
C ASN A 202 -6.95 4.22 -6.95
N TYR A 203 -8.05 3.48 -7.07
CA TYR A 203 -8.27 2.28 -6.28
C TYR A 203 -7.26 1.17 -6.60
N VAL A 204 -6.98 0.90 -7.87
CA VAL A 204 -5.97 -0.09 -8.28
C VAL A 204 -4.57 0.31 -7.81
N ASN A 205 -4.25 1.61 -7.80
CA ASN A 205 -2.99 2.12 -7.27
C ASN A 205 -2.84 1.85 -5.76
N GLU A 206 -3.92 1.90 -5.00
CA GLU A 206 -3.91 1.68 -3.55
C GLU A 206 -3.99 0.20 -3.17
N ASN A 207 -4.84 -0.57 -3.86
CA ASN A 207 -5.22 -1.94 -3.49
C ASN A 207 -4.54 -3.01 -4.36
N GLY A 208 -3.87 -2.58 -5.44
CA GLY A 208 -3.12 -3.45 -6.34
C GLY A 208 -3.95 -4.08 -7.46
N ASP A 209 -5.26 -4.20 -7.27
CA ASP A 209 -6.19 -4.73 -8.27
C ASP A 209 -7.62 -4.24 -7.99
N ILE A 210 -8.53 -4.53 -8.91
CA ILE A 210 -9.97 -4.27 -8.75
C ILE A 210 -10.78 -5.37 -9.45
N THR A 211 -11.90 -5.78 -8.83
CA THR A 211 -12.81 -6.77 -9.40
C THR A 211 -14.16 -6.15 -9.74
N THR A 212 -14.98 -6.88 -10.51
CA THR A 212 -16.35 -6.44 -10.80
C THR A 212 -17.21 -6.43 -9.52
N ASP A 213 -16.97 -7.34 -8.58
CA ASP A 213 -17.65 -7.35 -7.28
C ASP A 213 -17.40 -6.07 -6.48
N VAL A 214 -16.16 -5.57 -6.47
CA VAL A 214 -15.83 -4.27 -5.83
C VAL A 214 -16.62 -3.15 -6.47
N LEU A 215 -16.71 -3.13 -7.80
CA LEU A 215 -17.45 -2.08 -8.51
C LEU A 215 -18.94 -2.06 -8.17
N ILE A 216 -19.56 -3.23 -7.96
CA ILE A 216 -21.00 -3.36 -7.70
C ILE A 216 -21.32 -3.09 -6.23
N ASN A 217 -20.44 -3.50 -5.31
CA ASN A 217 -20.77 -3.60 -3.89
C ASN A 217 -20.00 -2.62 -2.99
N GLU A 218 -19.00 -1.90 -3.49
CA GLU A 218 -18.16 -1.02 -2.68
C GLU A 218 -18.21 0.45 -3.12
N SER A 219 -18.26 1.32 -2.12
CA SER A 219 -18.11 2.77 -2.30
C SER A 219 -16.68 3.14 -2.72
N PRO A 220 -16.49 4.13 -3.62
CA PRO A 220 -17.51 5.01 -4.21
C PRO A 220 -18.18 4.46 -5.48
N PHE A 221 -17.89 3.23 -5.90
CA PHE A 221 -18.29 2.72 -7.22
C PHE A 221 -19.77 2.38 -7.30
N ASP A 222 -20.31 1.80 -6.23
CA ASP A 222 -21.72 1.44 -6.04
C ASP A 222 -22.68 2.64 -6.15
N SER A 223 -22.18 3.85 -5.89
CA SER A 223 -22.96 5.09 -5.94
C SER A 223 -23.25 5.60 -7.35
N TYR A 224 -22.62 5.03 -8.38
CA TYR A 224 -22.80 5.44 -9.77
C TYR A 224 -23.88 4.61 -10.45
N ASN A 225 -24.91 5.28 -10.99
CA ASN A 225 -25.84 4.64 -11.91
C ASN A 225 -25.18 4.45 -13.28
N TRP A 226 -24.60 3.28 -13.52
CA TRP A 226 -23.87 3.02 -14.77
C TRP A 226 -24.73 3.18 -16.01
N GLN A 227 -26.02 2.84 -15.95
CA GLN A 227 -26.91 3.02 -17.09
C GLN A 227 -27.11 4.50 -17.43
N GLU A 228 -27.20 5.36 -16.41
CA GLU A 228 -27.34 6.81 -16.61
C GLU A 228 -26.05 7.46 -17.12
N VAL A 229 -24.89 7.03 -16.58
CA VAL A 229 -23.59 7.64 -16.91
C VAL A 229 -23.00 7.09 -18.21
N PHE A 230 -23.12 5.79 -18.45
CA PHE A 230 -22.50 5.09 -19.58
C PHE A 230 -23.49 4.66 -20.67
N GLY A 231 -24.79 4.54 -20.37
CA GLY A 231 -25.81 4.15 -21.36
C GLY A 231 -25.45 2.83 -22.05
N ASP A 232 -25.38 2.83 -23.38
CA ASP A 232 -25.00 1.64 -24.16
C ASP A 232 -23.53 1.21 -23.94
N ASN A 233 -22.70 2.08 -23.36
CA ASN A 233 -21.28 1.82 -23.10
C ASN A 233 -21.02 1.16 -21.74
N VAL A 234 -22.01 0.66 -21.00
CA VAL A 234 -21.77 0.01 -19.69
C VAL A 234 -20.76 -1.14 -19.78
N ALA A 235 -20.78 -1.92 -20.87
CA ALA A 235 -19.82 -2.99 -21.12
C ALA A 235 -18.35 -2.51 -21.16
N PHE A 236 -18.12 -1.22 -21.41
CA PHE A 236 -16.81 -0.60 -21.39
C PHE A 236 -16.15 -0.67 -20.00
N ILE A 237 -16.93 -0.55 -18.93
CA ILE A 237 -16.43 -0.60 -17.55
C ILE A 237 -15.80 -1.96 -17.27
N SER A 238 -16.51 -3.05 -17.59
CA SER A 238 -15.99 -4.40 -17.41
C SER A 238 -14.77 -4.67 -18.29
N LYS A 239 -14.76 -4.17 -19.54
CA LYS A 239 -13.58 -4.28 -20.43
C LYS A 239 -12.37 -3.56 -19.82
N TYR A 240 -12.58 -2.38 -19.24
CA TYR A 240 -11.53 -1.61 -18.59
C TYR A 240 -10.94 -2.33 -17.39
N VAL A 241 -11.79 -2.81 -16.48
CA VAL A 241 -11.38 -3.59 -15.30
C VAL A 241 -10.66 -4.86 -15.70
N ASN A 242 -11.19 -5.62 -16.68
CA ASN A 242 -10.54 -6.83 -17.18
C ASN A 242 -9.17 -6.53 -17.79
N THR A 243 -8.99 -5.37 -18.44
CA THR A 243 -7.69 -4.96 -18.96
C THR A 243 -6.70 -4.73 -17.82
N LEU A 244 -7.11 -4.02 -16.76
CA LEU A 244 -6.28 -3.76 -15.58
C LEU A 244 -5.93 -5.04 -14.80
N HIS A 245 -6.86 -5.99 -14.72
CA HIS A 245 -6.65 -7.28 -14.09
C HIS A 245 -5.72 -8.18 -14.93
N SER A 246 -5.94 -8.24 -16.26
CA SER A 246 -5.20 -9.15 -17.15
C SER A 246 -3.69 -8.91 -17.17
N VAL A 247 -3.22 -7.68 -16.93
CA VAL A 247 -1.78 -7.38 -16.96
C VAL A 247 -1.00 -7.97 -15.78
N ILE A 248 -1.69 -8.40 -14.70
CA ILE A 248 -1.08 -9.05 -13.54
C ILE A 248 -1.41 -10.54 -13.44
N VAL A 249 -2.21 -11.06 -14.37
CA VAL A 249 -2.46 -12.49 -14.51
C VAL A 249 -1.52 -13.02 -15.57
N ALA A 250 -0.67 -13.98 -15.19
CA ALA A 250 0.27 -14.59 -16.13
C ALA A 250 -0.45 -15.14 -17.36
N SER A 251 -0.05 -14.66 -18.53
CA SER A 251 -0.44 -15.19 -19.84
C SER A 251 0.37 -16.44 -20.20
#